data_AF-A0A2G2NAY4-F1
#
_entry.id   AF-A0A2G2NAY4-F1
#
_cell.length_a   1.000
_cell.length_b   1.000
_cell.length_c   1.000
_cell.angle_alpha   90.00
_cell.angle_beta   90.00
_cell.angle_gamma   90.00
#
_symmetry.space_group_name_H-M   'P 1'
#
loop_
_entity.id
_entity.type
_entity.pdbx_description
1 polymer ?
#
loop_
_entity_poly.entity_id
_entity_poly.type
_entity_poly.pdbx_seq_one_letter_code
_entity_poly.pdbx_strand_id
1 'polypeptide(L)'
;MDTAAYQSLSRSSEYRWASQDRIGTNPALQNIGTGSETINLQGVVFAAHRGGTGQLDDMRREASKRQPLILVDGRGLVHGRWVIERVEEEQSNFAQAGVARRQQFRLNLRKYDDGV
;
A
#
# COMPACT_ATOMS: atom_id res chain seq x y z
N MET A 1 0.99 3.41 -19.71
CA MET A 1 0.96 2.64 -18.45
C MET A 1 2.41 2.49 -18.03
N ASP A 2 2.98 3.50 -17.37
CA ASP A 2 4.44 3.72 -17.36
C ASP A 2 4.96 4.21 -16.00
N THR A 3 4.57 3.54 -14.91
CA THR A 3 5.06 3.82 -13.56
C THR A 3 5.34 2.49 -12.87
N ALA A 4 6.42 2.41 -12.08
CA ALA A 4 6.86 1.29 -11.25
C ALA A 4 6.00 0.01 -11.34
N ALA A 5 6.46 -0.98 -12.10
CA ALA A 5 5.76 -2.27 -12.20
C ALA A 5 5.82 -2.98 -10.82
N TYR A 6 4.68 -3.03 -10.13
CA TYR A 6 4.56 -3.85 -8.92
C TYR A 6 4.53 -5.32 -9.32
N GLN A 7 5.41 -6.12 -8.73
CA GLN A 7 5.53 -7.56 -9.01
C GLN A 7 4.56 -8.37 -8.14
N SER A 8 4.20 -7.84 -6.97
CA SER A 8 3.20 -8.42 -6.11
C SER A 8 2.39 -7.34 -5.38
N LEU A 9 1.09 -7.57 -5.30
CA LEU A 9 0.14 -6.80 -4.50
C LEU A 9 -0.45 -7.75 -3.47
N SER A 10 -0.23 -7.45 -2.18
CA SER A 10 -0.86 -8.16 -1.08
C SER A 10 -1.85 -7.21 -0.40
N ARG A 11 -3.11 -7.63 -0.29
CA ARG A 11 -4.18 -6.87 0.36
C ARG A 11 -4.71 -7.68 1.54
N SER A 12 -4.78 -7.04 2.69
CA SER A 12 -5.38 -7.59 3.90
C SER A 12 -6.58 -6.74 4.29
N SER A 13 -7.72 -7.38 4.50
CA SER A 13 -8.98 -6.73 4.89
C SER A 13 -9.50 -7.45 6.13
N GLU A 14 -9.50 -6.74 7.24
CA GLU A 14 -10.00 -7.26 8.50
C GLU A 14 -11.49 -6.93 8.66
N TYR A 15 -12.27 -7.89 9.15
CA TYR A 15 -13.68 -7.69 9.50
C TYR A 15 -13.86 -8.12 10.95
N ARG A 16 -14.36 -7.24 11.79
CA ARG A 16 -14.41 -7.48 13.23
C ARG A 16 -15.75 -8.11 13.60
N TRP A 17 -15.67 -9.27 14.25
CA TRP A 17 -16.81 -10.02 14.76
C TRP A 17 -16.63 -10.26 16.26
N ALA A 18 -17.60 -9.84 17.06
CA ALA A 18 -17.65 -10.14 18.49
C ALA A 18 -18.44 -11.43 18.71
N SER A 19 -17.85 -12.39 19.44
CA SER A 19 -18.54 -13.60 19.85
C SER A 19 -19.34 -13.36 21.13
N GLN A 20 -20.58 -13.83 21.16
CA GLN A 20 -21.43 -13.86 22.34
C GLN A 20 -21.85 -15.29 22.63
N ASP A 21 -21.42 -15.80 23.78
CA ASP A 21 -21.75 -17.16 24.20
C ASP A 21 -23.24 -17.28 24.55
N ARG A 22 -23.82 -18.40 24.18
CA ARG A 22 -25.23 -18.72 24.44
C ARG A 22 -25.31 -20.07 25.15
N ILE A 23 -26.09 -20.16 26.22
CA ILE A 23 -26.24 -21.41 26.97
C ILE A 23 -26.97 -22.44 26.09
N GLY A 24 -26.35 -23.61 25.91
CA GLY A 24 -26.94 -24.74 25.20
C GLY A 24 -26.92 -24.65 23.66
N THR A 25 -26.21 -23.69 23.07
CA THR A 25 -26.09 -23.55 21.62
C THR A 25 -24.76 -22.91 21.21
N ASN A 26 -24.52 -22.77 19.91
CA ASN A 26 -23.31 -22.15 19.39
C ASN A 26 -23.27 -20.64 19.68
N PRO A 27 -22.09 -20.06 19.96
CA PRO A 27 -21.93 -18.63 20.13
C PRO A 27 -22.49 -17.84 18.94
N ALA A 28 -23.14 -16.71 19.22
CA ALA A 28 -23.53 -15.75 18.18
C ALA A 28 -22.32 -14.92 17.77
N LEU A 29 -22.15 -14.67 16.49
CA LEU A 29 -21.19 -13.66 16.00
C LEU A 29 -21.95 -12.39 15.66
N GLN A 30 -21.60 -11.28 16.30
CA GLN A 30 -22.10 -9.94 15.97
C GLN A 30 -21.05 -9.17 15.18
N ASN A 31 -21.45 -8.62 14.03
CA ASN A 31 -20.60 -7.72 13.26
C ASN A 31 -20.44 -6.41 14.06
N ILE A 32 -19.20 -6.08 14.43
CA ILE A 32 -18.84 -4.87 15.19
C ILE A 32 -18.11 -3.84 14.32
N GLY A 33 -18.15 -4.02 13.00
CA GLY A 33 -17.61 -3.09 12.02
C GLY A 33 -16.46 -3.66 11.19
N THR A 34 -16.04 -2.87 10.22
CA THR A 34 -14.87 -3.16 9.40
C THR A 34 -13.61 -2.92 10.22
N GLY A 35 -12.65 -3.83 10.15
CA GLY A 35 -11.34 -3.70 10.78
C GLY A 35 -10.37 -2.93 9.90
N SER A 36 -9.08 -3.04 10.21
CA SER A 36 -8.05 -2.38 9.42
C SER A 36 -7.95 -2.98 8.01
N GLU A 37 -7.83 -2.12 6.99
CA GLU A 37 -7.54 -2.55 5.62
C GLU A 37 -6.15 -2.03 5.22
N THR A 38 -5.27 -2.94 4.81
CA THR A 38 -3.87 -2.65 4.51
C THR A 38 -3.49 -3.23 3.15
N ILE A 39 -2.75 -2.49 2.35
CA ILE A 39 -2.16 -2.94 1.09
C ILE A 39 -0.64 -2.84 1.19
N ASN A 40 0.02 -3.94 0.90
CA ASN A 40 1.47 -4.00 0.73
C ASN A 40 1.79 -4.18 -0.74
N LEU A 41 2.44 -3.18 -1.33
CA LEU A 41 2.92 -3.22 -2.71
C LEU A 41 4.42 -3.46 -2.72
N GLN A 42 4.86 -4.41 -3.52
CA GLN A 42 6.28 -4.69 -3.71
C GLN A 42 6.61 -4.69 -5.20
N GLY A 43 7.67 -4.00 -5.56
CA GLY A 43 8.07 -3.86 -6.95
C GLY A 43 9.55 -3.52 -7.11
N VAL A 44 9.99 -3.52 -8.36
CA VAL A 44 11.36 -3.15 -8.72
C VAL A 44 11.30 -2.06 -9.78
N VAL A 45 11.95 -0.95 -9.50
CA VAL A 45 12.22 0.13 -10.46
C VAL A 45 13.62 -0.08 -11.02
N PHE A 46 13.71 -0.15 -12.35
CA PHE A 46 14.99 -0.17 -13.05
C PHE A 46 15.28 1.24 -13.55
N ALA A 47 16.41 1.83 -13.16
CA ALA A 47 16.75 3.21 -13.50
C ALA A 47 16.91 3.45 -15.02
N ALA A 48 17.14 2.38 -15.79
CA ALA A 48 17.18 2.43 -17.26
C ALA A 48 15.78 2.49 -17.92
N HIS A 49 14.70 2.38 -17.13
CA HIS A 49 13.33 2.39 -17.62
C HIS A 49 12.63 3.71 -17.29
N ARG A 50 11.92 4.26 -18.28
CA ARG A 50 11.35 5.62 -18.32
C ARG A 50 10.51 5.94 -17.08
N GLY A 51 11.09 6.69 -16.14
CA GLY A 51 10.50 7.02 -14.84
C GLY A 51 11.55 7.52 -13.85
N GLY A 52 12.81 7.12 -14.05
CA GLY A 52 13.96 7.57 -13.26
C GLY A 52 13.91 7.10 -11.81
N THR A 53 14.89 7.54 -11.02
CA THR A 53 14.98 7.27 -9.58
C THR A 53 13.98 8.09 -8.75
N GLY A 54 13.32 9.09 -9.36
CA GLY A 54 12.52 10.10 -8.65
C GLY A 54 11.12 9.67 -8.21
N GLN A 55 10.59 8.54 -8.71
CA GLN A 55 9.23 8.10 -8.38
C GLN A 55 9.06 7.81 -6.88
N LEU A 56 10.09 7.25 -6.23
CA LEU A 56 10.05 7.00 -4.79
C LEU A 56 10.14 8.29 -3.98
N ASP A 57 10.88 9.28 -4.47
CA ASP A 57 10.95 10.60 -3.84
C ASP A 57 9.63 11.36 -3.97
N ASP A 58 8.93 11.22 -5.09
CA ASP A 58 7.57 11.72 -5.28
C ASP A 58 6.61 11.07 -4.27
N MET A 59 6.65 9.74 -4.11
CA MET A 59 5.82 9.04 -3.12
C MET A 59 6.13 9.52 -1.69
N ARG A 60 7.41 9.72 -1.35
CA ARG A 60 7.82 10.26 -0.04
C ARG A 60 7.33 11.69 0.17
N ARG A 61 7.38 12.53 -0.87
CA ARG A 61 6.86 13.90 -0.81
C ARG A 61 5.35 13.89 -0.54
N GLU A 62 4.60 13.07 -1.27
CA GLU A 62 3.15 12.97 -1.05
C GLU A 62 2.82 12.39 0.34
N ALA A 63 3.56 11.37 0.80
CA ALA A 63 3.43 10.84 2.15
C ALA A 63 3.72 11.92 3.23
N SER A 64 4.69 12.80 2.97
CA SER A 64 5.07 13.89 3.89
C SER A 64 3.97 14.95 4.05
N LYS A 65 3.05 15.08 3.10
CA LYS A 65 1.88 15.97 3.22
C LYS A 65 0.87 15.47 4.27
N ARG A 66 0.95 14.20 4.68
CA ARG A 66 0.04 13.56 5.65
C ARG A 66 -1.44 13.69 5.26
N GLN A 67 -1.70 13.66 3.96
CA GLN A 67 -3.05 13.74 3.40
C GLN A 67 -3.43 12.39 2.78
N PRO A 68 -4.70 11.97 2.92
CA PRO A 68 -5.18 10.78 2.25
C PRO A 68 -5.18 10.97 0.72
N LEU A 69 -4.74 9.95 0.00
CA LEU A 69 -4.66 9.89 -1.45
C LEU A 69 -5.70 8.92 -1.99
N ILE A 70 -6.22 9.17 -3.19
CA ILE A 70 -7.13 8.24 -3.86
C ILE A 70 -6.30 7.14 -4.52
N LEU A 71 -6.60 5.88 -4.17
CA LEU A 71 -5.98 4.74 -4.83
C LEU A 71 -6.78 4.40 -6.09
N VAL A 72 -6.10 4.42 -7.24
CA VAL A 72 -6.68 4.08 -8.55
C VAL A 72 -5.87 2.95 -9.18
N ASP A 73 -6.55 1.91 -9.68
CA ASP A 73 -5.87 0.82 -10.38
C ASP A 73 -5.65 1.13 -11.87
N GLY A 74 -4.85 0.30 -12.54
CA GLY A 74 -4.56 0.46 -13.98
C GLY A 74 -5.77 0.33 -14.91
N ARG A 75 -6.93 -0.10 -14.41
CA ARG A 75 -8.20 -0.16 -15.15
C ARG A 75 -9.07 1.08 -14.89
N GLY A 76 -8.61 2.01 -14.05
CA GLY A 76 -9.33 3.22 -13.67
C GLY A 76 -10.30 3.05 -12.50
N LEU A 77 -10.29 1.92 -11.79
CA LEU A 77 -11.16 1.70 -10.64
C LEU A 77 -10.63 2.43 -9.41
N VAL A 78 -11.48 3.21 -8.76
CA VAL A 78 -11.18 3.89 -7.49
C VAL A 78 -11.40 2.94 -6.32
N HIS A 79 -10.35 2.70 -5.54
CA HIS A 79 -10.35 1.81 -4.35
C HIS A 79 -10.54 2.58 -3.03
N GLY A 80 -10.92 3.86 -3.09
CA GLY A 80 -11.12 4.73 -1.94
C GLY A 80 -9.88 5.54 -1.55
N ARG A 81 -9.89 6.07 -0.33
CA ARG A 81 -8.81 6.90 0.24
C ARG A 81 -7.84 6.06 1.05
N TRP A 82 -6.55 6.30 0.86
CA TRP A 82 -5.45 5.55 1.45
C TRP A 82 -4.36 6.50 1.93
N VAL A 83 -3.69 6.14 3.02
CA VAL A 83 -2.49 6.84 3.50
C VAL A 83 -1.27 5.96 3.31
N ILE A 84 -0.15 6.58 2.97
CA ILE A 84 1.15 5.92 2.93
C ILE A 84 1.71 5.89 4.34
N GLU A 85 1.85 4.70 4.92
CA GLU A 85 2.41 4.55 6.27
C GLU A 85 3.92 4.33 6.23
N ARG A 86 4.41 3.65 5.19
CA ARG A 86 5.83 3.30 5.08
C ARG A 86 6.25 3.17 3.62
N VAL A 87 7.38 3.79 3.30
CA VAL A 87 8.10 3.62 2.03
C VAL A 87 9.47 3.05 2.36
N GLU A 88 9.74 1.82 1.94
CA GLU A 88 11.05 1.20 1.99
C GLU A 88 11.67 1.18 0.59
N GLU A 89 12.96 1.45 0.53
CA GLU A 89 13.75 1.38 -0.69
C GLU A 89 15.05 0.64 -0.43
N GLU A 90 15.36 -0.30 -1.32
CA GLU A 90 16.60 -1.05 -1.33
C GLU A 90 17.27 -0.87 -2.70
N GLN A 91 18.38 -0.14 -2.72
CA GLN A 91 19.14 0.15 -3.91
C GLN A 91 20.29 -0.85 -4.09
N SER A 92 20.46 -1.37 -5.30
CA SER A 92 21.52 -2.33 -5.62
C SER A 92 22.08 -2.10 -7.03
N ASN A 93 23.29 -2.61 -7.28
CA ASN A 93 24.01 -2.45 -8.56
C ASN A 93 24.19 -0.98 -8.97
N PHE A 94 25.01 -0.25 -8.22
CA PHE A 94 25.30 1.15 -8.51
C PHE A 94 26.21 1.29 -9.74
N ALA A 95 25.88 2.26 -10.61
CA ALA A 95 26.72 2.70 -11.71
C ALA A 95 27.80 3.68 -11.22
N GLN A 96 28.72 4.07 -12.12
CA GLN A 96 29.58 5.23 -11.90
C GLN A 96 28.72 6.46 -11.59
N ALA A 97 29.16 7.27 -10.63
CA ALA A 97 28.42 8.39 -10.02
C ALA A 97 27.28 8.03 -9.04
N GLY A 98 27.19 6.79 -8.56
CA GLY A 98 26.30 6.43 -7.43
C GLY A 98 24.83 6.25 -7.80
N VAL A 99 24.51 6.17 -9.09
CA VAL A 99 23.14 5.91 -9.58
C VAL A 99 22.83 4.42 -9.48
N ALA A 100 21.85 4.05 -8.66
CA ALA A 100 21.40 2.66 -8.52
C ALA A 100 20.75 2.16 -9.82
N ARG A 101 21.23 1.06 -10.41
CA ARG A 101 20.60 0.47 -11.61
C ARG A 101 19.34 -0.32 -11.29
N ARG A 102 19.22 -0.80 -10.05
CA ARG A 102 18.07 -1.56 -9.55
C ARG A 102 17.65 -1.01 -8.19
N GLN A 103 16.39 -0.61 -8.07
CA GLN A 103 15.78 -0.14 -6.83
C GLN A 103 14.58 -1.04 -6.53
N GLN A 104 14.62 -1.80 -5.44
CA GLN A 104 13.46 -2.53 -4.95
C GLN A 104 12.72 -1.62 -3.98
N PHE A 105 11.39 -1.64 -4.00
CA PHE A 105 10.60 -0.86 -3.06
C PHE A 105 9.53 -1.71 -2.40
N ARG A 106 9.22 -1.37 -1.15
CA ARG A 106 8.03 -1.85 -0.45
C ARG A 106 7.23 -0.65 0.04
N LEU A 107 5.95 -0.62 -0.31
CA LEU A 107 5.01 0.41 0.09
C LEU A 107 3.94 -0.22 0.97
N ASN A 108 3.76 0.32 2.18
CA ASN A 108 2.66 -0.04 3.05
C ASN A 108 1.63 1.10 3.04
N LEU A 109 0.42 0.76 2.61
CA LEU A 109 -0.73 1.64 2.57
C LEU A 109 -1.77 1.15 3.57
N ARG A 110 -2.35 2.07 4.32
CA ARG A 110 -3.54 1.79 5.15
C ARG A 110 -4.73 2.57 4.60
N LYS A 111 -5.89 1.93 4.57
CA LYS A 111 -7.12 2.60 4.16
C LYS A 111 -7.44 3.69 5.17
N TYR A 112 -7.75 4.86 4.62
CA TYR A 112 -8.21 5.98 5.41
C TYR A 112 -9.73 5.89 5.53
N ASP A 113 -10.20 5.78 6.77
CA ASP A 113 -11.60 5.85 7.14
C ASP A 113 -11.82 7.17 7.87
N ASP A 114 -12.76 7.98 7.41
CA ASP A 114 -13.17 9.23 8.06
C ASP A 114 -14.20 9.01 9.18
N GLY A 115 -14.62 7.77 9.41
CA GLY A 115 -15.52 7.41 10.51
C GLY A 115 -16.94 7.96 10.34
N VAL A 116 -17.34 8.24 9.08
CA VAL A 116 -18.68 8.70 8.71
C VAL A 116 -19.45 7.60 8.00
#